data_AF-A0A962YDY0-F1
#
_entry.id   AF-A0A962YDY0-F1
#
_cell.length_a   1.000
_cell.length_b   1.000
_cell.length_c   1.000
_cell.angle_alpha   90.00
_cell.angle_beta   90.00
_cell.angle_gamma   90.00
#
_symmetry.space_group_name_H-M   'P 1'
#
loop_
_entity.id
_entity.type
_entity.pdbx_description
1 polymer ?
#
loop_
_entity_poly.entity_id
_entity_poly.type
_entity_poly.pdbx_seq_one_letter_code
_entity_poly.pdbx_strand_id
1 'polypeptide(L)'
;MSDFRITSTNHTSFTVSDLDRILAFFRDGLGFEVTSKAPRDPQLIERITGVNNAQVMIAYVRAPGHSLELIEYTAPADRSAVRPRPCDTGFAHIAFNVENLDAV
;
A
#
# COMPACT_ATOMS: atom_id res chain seq x y z
N MET A 1 -32.06 2.42 -12.83
CA MET A 1 -30.84 2.36 -12.00
C MET A 1 -29.68 2.46 -12.96
N SER A 2 -28.79 3.42 -12.71
CA SER A 2 -27.69 3.91 -13.55
C SER A 2 -26.79 2.78 -14.09
N ASP A 3 -26.13 3.03 -15.24
CA ASP A 3 -25.05 2.24 -15.88
C ASP A 3 -23.79 2.01 -15.00
N PHE A 4 -23.94 2.09 -13.67
CA PHE A 4 -22.87 1.89 -12.73
C PHE A 4 -22.63 0.41 -12.48
N ARG A 5 -21.43 -0.05 -12.84
CA ARG A 5 -20.95 -1.41 -12.55
C ARG A 5 -19.46 -1.36 -12.21
N ILE A 6 -19.09 -2.00 -11.10
CA ILE A 6 -17.69 -2.29 -10.78
C ILE A 6 -17.20 -3.38 -11.73
N THR A 7 -16.10 -3.14 -12.45
CA THR A 7 -15.54 -4.07 -13.44
C THR A 7 -14.38 -4.88 -12.90
N SER A 8 -13.59 -4.30 -11.98
CA SER A 8 -12.46 -4.95 -11.33
C SER A 8 -12.01 -4.16 -10.10
N THR A 9 -11.17 -4.79 -9.28
CA THR A 9 -10.40 -4.11 -8.24
C THR A 9 -9.14 -3.51 -8.84
N ASN A 10 -8.79 -2.28 -8.46
CA ASN A 10 -7.56 -1.65 -8.92
C ASN A 10 -6.35 -2.09 -8.07
N HIS A 11 -6.42 -1.89 -6.75
CA HIS A 11 -5.38 -2.27 -5.79
C HIS A 11 -5.92 -2.28 -4.34
N THR A 12 -5.12 -2.81 -3.41
CA THR A 12 -5.25 -2.55 -1.97
C THR A 12 -4.07 -1.68 -1.52
N SER A 13 -4.34 -0.64 -0.72
CA SER A 13 -3.33 0.33 -0.29
C SER A 13 -2.96 0.16 1.18
N PHE A 14 -1.66 0.28 1.49
CA PHE A 14 -1.15 0.33 2.86
C PHE A 14 -0.20 1.51 3.03
N THR A 15 -0.37 2.24 4.13
CA THR A 15 0.62 3.24 4.56
C THR A 15 1.75 2.54 5.31
N VAL A 16 2.99 2.83 4.94
CA VAL A 16 4.21 2.22 5.51
C VAL A 16 5.16 3.30 6.02
N SER A 17 6.01 2.94 6.98
CA SER A 17 7.01 3.85 7.56
C SER A 17 8.30 3.95 6.76
N ASP A 18 8.57 2.98 5.89
CA ASP A 18 9.80 2.88 5.09
C ASP A 18 9.48 2.06 3.84
N LEU A 19 9.47 2.73 2.69
CA LEU A 19 9.11 2.11 1.42
C LEU A 19 10.19 1.16 0.92
N ASP A 20 11.47 1.49 1.10
CA ASP A 20 12.57 0.66 0.61
C ASP A 20 12.62 -0.68 1.34
N ARG A 21 12.42 -0.66 2.66
CA ARG A 21 12.39 -1.87 3.47
C ARG A 21 11.25 -2.81 3.07
N ILE A 22 10.05 -2.27 2.89
CA ILE A 22 8.89 -3.12 2.55
C ILE A 22 8.95 -3.61 1.10
N LEU A 23 9.49 -2.81 0.17
CA LEU A 23 9.70 -3.24 -1.20
C LEU A 23 10.72 -4.37 -1.30
N ALA A 24 11.80 -4.34 -0.51
CA ALA A 24 12.74 -5.45 -0.42
C ALA A 24 12.05 -6.74 0.08
N PHE A 25 11.16 -6.66 1.07
CA PHE A 25 10.38 -7.82 1.51
C PHE A 25 9.54 -8.44 0.38
N PHE A 26 8.76 -7.63 -0.34
CA PHE A 26 7.92 -8.15 -1.42
C PHE A 26 8.73 -8.63 -2.63
N ARG A 27 9.76 -7.90 -3.02
CA ARG A 27 10.59 -8.22 -4.19
C ARG A 27 11.54 -9.39 -3.92
N ASP A 28 12.35 -9.28 -2.88
CA ASP A 28 13.44 -10.21 -2.62
C ASP A 28 12.96 -11.42 -1.79
N GLY A 29 12.01 -11.19 -0.87
CA GLY A 29 11.44 -12.25 -0.04
C GLY A 29 10.34 -13.05 -0.72
N LEU A 30 9.41 -12.37 -1.40
CA LEU A 30 8.25 -13.02 -2.04
C LEU A 30 8.35 -13.13 -3.57
N GLY A 31 9.40 -12.58 -4.19
CA GLY A 31 9.61 -12.66 -5.63
C GLY A 31 8.66 -11.82 -6.48
N PHE A 32 7.98 -10.84 -5.90
CA PHE A 32 7.00 -10.01 -6.61
C PHE A 32 7.66 -8.89 -7.41
N GLU A 33 6.98 -8.45 -8.47
CA GLU A 33 7.44 -7.33 -9.30
C GLU A 33 7.08 -5.98 -8.66
N VAL A 34 8.05 -5.06 -8.62
CA VAL A 34 7.84 -3.66 -8.21
C VAL A 34 7.83 -2.79 -9.45
N THR A 35 6.70 -2.15 -9.75
CA THR A 35 6.45 -1.54 -11.08
C THR A 35 6.59 -0.02 -11.10
N SER A 36 6.60 0.64 -9.95
CA SER A 36 6.84 2.09 -9.85
C SER A 36 7.20 2.45 -8.43
N LYS A 37 8.14 3.37 -8.23
CA LYS A 37 8.40 4.09 -6.97
C LYS A 37 8.62 5.56 -7.32
N ALA A 38 7.68 6.42 -6.97
CA ALA A 38 7.73 7.82 -7.36
C ALA A 38 6.98 8.74 -6.38
N PRO A 39 7.42 10.01 -6.24
CA PRO A 39 6.64 10.99 -5.53
C PRO A 39 5.36 11.31 -6.29
N ARG A 40 4.39 11.89 -5.58
CA ARG A 40 3.17 12.45 -6.19
C ARG A 40 3.12 13.95 -5.99
N ASP A 41 2.37 14.62 -6.87
CA ASP A 41 2.10 16.05 -6.74
C ASP A 41 1.49 16.32 -5.36
N PRO A 42 2.13 17.15 -4.50
CA PRO A 42 1.65 17.39 -3.15
C PRO A 42 0.25 18.02 -3.10
N GLN A 43 -0.08 18.91 -4.04
CA GLN A 43 -1.40 19.55 -4.08
C GLN A 43 -2.48 18.53 -4.45
N LEU A 44 -2.18 17.59 -5.34
CA LEU A 44 -3.09 16.51 -5.69
C LEU A 44 -3.33 15.59 -4.49
N ILE A 45 -2.27 15.19 -3.79
CA ILE A 45 -2.38 14.28 -2.64
C ILE A 45 -3.14 14.92 -1.50
N GLU A 46 -2.87 16.18 -1.19
CA GLU A 46 -3.63 16.92 -0.19
C GLU A 46 -5.13 16.96 -0.52
N ARG A 47 -5.49 17.23 -1.79
CA ARG A 47 -6.90 17.21 -2.22
C ARG A 47 -7.55 15.83 -2.16
N ILE A 48 -6.83 14.76 -2.51
CA ILE A 48 -7.37 13.39 -2.50
C ILE A 48 -7.55 12.86 -1.08
N THR A 49 -6.56 13.12 -0.22
CA THR A 49 -6.48 12.50 1.12
C THR A 49 -7.11 13.37 2.21
N GLY A 50 -7.20 14.68 1.99
CA GLY A 50 -7.59 15.65 3.02
C GLY A 50 -6.50 15.92 4.06
N VAL A 51 -5.28 15.43 3.87
CA VAL A 51 -4.15 15.65 4.78
C VAL A 51 -3.36 16.87 4.32
N ASN A 52 -3.42 17.94 5.13
CA ASN A 52 -2.72 19.19 4.84
C ASN A 52 -1.20 19.00 4.75
N ASN A 53 -0.57 19.60 3.74
CA ASN A 53 0.86 19.52 3.47
C ASN A 53 1.40 18.08 3.27
N ALA A 54 0.54 17.16 2.84
CA ALA A 54 0.94 15.78 2.60
C ALA A 54 1.99 15.68 1.49
N GLN A 55 3.06 14.94 1.78
CA GLN A 55 4.05 14.53 0.79
C GLN A 55 4.23 13.03 0.91
N VAL A 56 4.21 12.34 -0.23
CA VAL A 56 4.25 10.88 -0.28
C VAL A 56 5.21 10.38 -1.34
N MET A 57 5.83 9.24 -1.05
CA MET A 57 6.42 8.34 -2.03
C MET A 57 5.48 7.14 -2.18
N ILE A 58 5.09 6.82 -3.40
CA ILE A 58 4.20 5.68 -3.67
C ILE A 58 4.92 4.66 -4.51
N ALA A 59 4.76 3.39 -4.16
CA ALA A 59 5.15 2.28 -5.00
C ALA A 59 4.04 1.25 -5.21
N TYR A 60 4.10 0.56 -6.34
CA TYR A 60 3.18 -0.53 -6.66
C TYR A 60 3.91 -1.87 -6.74
N VAL A 61 3.35 -2.87 -6.05
CA VAL A 61 3.79 -4.27 -6.08
C VAL A 61 2.73 -5.10 -6.82
N ARG A 62 3.15 -5.92 -7.78
CA ARG A 62 2.27 -6.84 -8.51
C ARG A 62 2.35 -8.23 -7.91
N ALA A 63 1.29 -8.61 -7.21
CA ALA A 63 1.07 -9.96 -6.74
C ALA A 63 0.25 -10.75 -7.78
N PRO A 64 0.22 -12.10 -7.71
CA PRO A 64 -0.67 -12.89 -8.56
C PRO A 64 -2.13 -12.45 -8.42
N GLY A 65 -2.70 -11.92 -9.51
CA GLY A 65 -4.11 -11.51 -9.57
C GLY A 65 -4.48 -10.26 -8.76
N HIS A 66 -3.52 -9.57 -8.12
CA HIS A 66 -3.80 -8.39 -7.31
C HIS A 66 -2.65 -7.39 -7.32
N SER A 67 -2.95 -6.12 -7.06
CA SER A 67 -1.95 -5.07 -6.96
C SER A 67 -1.98 -4.44 -5.58
N LEU A 68 -0.79 -4.19 -5.03
CA LEU A 68 -0.63 -3.48 -3.78
C LEU A 68 -0.07 -2.09 -4.07
N GLU A 69 -0.66 -1.09 -3.44
CA GLU A 69 -0.13 0.26 -3.36
C GLU A 69 0.50 0.46 -1.98
N LEU A 70 1.76 0.83 -1.94
CA LEU A 70 2.48 1.11 -0.70
C LEU A 70 2.82 2.60 -0.67
N ILE A 71 2.39 3.29 0.37
CA ILE A 71 2.51 4.74 0.51
C ILE A 71 3.37 5.05 1.73
N GLU A 72 4.50 5.70 1.52
CA GLU A 72 5.27 6.31 2.60
C GLU A 72 4.98 7.81 2.63
N TYR A 73 4.40 8.29 3.73
CA TYR A 73 4.27 9.72 3.97
C TYR A 73 5.59 10.25 4.53
N THR A 74 6.16 11.24 3.85
CA THR A 74 7.34 11.98 4.31
C THR A 74 6.96 13.29 5.01
N ALA A 75 5.74 13.79 4.77
CA ALA A 75 5.11 14.91 5.47
C ALA A 75 3.60 14.64 5.66
N PRO A 76 2.95 15.21 6.70
CA PRO A 76 3.50 16.18 7.65
C PRO A 76 4.39 15.55 8.73
N ALA A 77 5.12 16.39 9.48
CA ALA A 77 6.09 15.95 10.48
C ALA A 77 5.44 15.37 11.76
N ASP A 78 4.18 15.72 12.02
CA ASP A 78 3.37 15.24 13.14
C ASP A 78 2.63 13.93 12.85
N ARG A 79 2.87 13.31 11.68
CA ARG A 79 2.36 11.97 11.37
C ARG A 79 2.79 10.96 12.42
N SER A 80 1.92 9.99 12.69
CA SER A 80 2.16 8.95 13.69
C SER A 80 1.77 7.57 13.17
N ALA A 81 2.28 6.53 13.83
CA ALA A 81 1.96 5.15 13.48
C ALA A 81 0.73 4.67 14.24
N VAL A 82 -0.26 4.12 13.52
CA VAL A 82 -1.36 3.36 14.12
C VAL A 82 -0.96 1.88 14.17
N ARG A 83 -1.10 1.25 15.33
CA ARG A 83 -0.76 -0.18 15.55
C ARG A 83 -1.97 -0.95 16.07
N PRO A 84 -2.98 -1.22 15.22
CA PRO A 84 -4.18 -1.94 15.64
C PRO A 84 -3.85 -3.43 15.84
N ARG A 85 -4.54 -4.09 16.78
CA ARG A 85 -4.49 -5.56 16.94
C ARG A 85 -5.45 -6.21 15.94
N PRO A 86 -5.30 -7.51 15.65
CA PRO A 86 -6.25 -8.22 14.78
C PRO A 86 -7.73 -8.16 15.21
N CYS A 87 -8.01 -7.89 16.49
CA CYS A 87 -9.37 -7.74 17.01
C CYS A 87 -9.89 -6.30 17.02
N ASP A 88 -9.07 -5.31 16.67
CA ASP A 88 -9.44 -3.90 16.70
C ASP A 88 -10.03 -3.44 15.36
N THR A 89 -11.04 -2.57 15.39
CA THR A 89 -11.60 -1.95 14.19
C THR A 89 -10.53 -1.19 13.41
N GLY A 90 -10.47 -1.40 12.10
CA GLY A 90 -9.49 -0.79 11.21
C GLY A 90 -8.22 -1.61 10.99
N PHE A 91 -8.05 -2.75 11.70
CA PHE A 91 -7.03 -3.72 11.33
C PHE A 91 -7.32 -4.29 9.94
N ALA A 92 -6.28 -4.40 9.11
CA ALA A 92 -6.34 -5.02 7.80
C ALA A 92 -5.14 -5.94 7.63
N HIS A 93 -5.34 -7.00 6.84
CA HIS A 93 -4.28 -7.89 6.41
C HIS A 93 -4.49 -8.27 4.95
N ILE A 94 -3.43 -8.75 4.32
CA ILE A 94 -3.50 -9.48 3.07
C ILE A 94 -2.96 -10.89 3.31
N ALA A 95 -3.60 -11.88 2.70
CA ALA A 95 -3.17 -13.28 2.73
C ALA A 95 -2.87 -13.75 1.31
N PHE A 96 -1.81 -14.55 1.17
CA PHE A 96 -1.44 -15.20 -0.07
C PHE A 96 -1.50 -16.70 0.12
N ASN A 97 -2.06 -17.42 -0.84
CA ASN A 97 -1.97 -18.87 -0.88
C ASN A 97 -0.61 -19.26 -1.47
N VAL A 98 0.07 -20.20 -0.82
CA VAL A 98 1.39 -20.70 -1.22
C VAL A 98 1.37 -22.22 -1.24
N GLU A 99 2.20 -22.84 -2.09
CA GLU A 99 2.22 -24.30 -2.24
C GLU A 99 2.88 -25.02 -1.05
N ASN A 100 3.92 -24.42 -0.45
CA ASN A 100 4.64 -24.97 0.71
C ASN A 100 4.99 -23.86 1.70
N LEU A 101 4.27 -23.78 2.81
CA LEU A 101 4.48 -22.77 3.84
C LEU A 101 5.79 -22.98 4.62
N ASP A 102 6.25 -24.22 4.75
CA ASP A 102 7.41 -24.60 5.56
C ASP A 102 8.74 -24.51 4.77
N ALA A 103 8.71 -24.06 3.52
CA ALA A 103 9.89 -23.99 2.65
C ALA A 103 10.88 -22.84 3.00
N VAL A 104 10.49 -21.95 3.92
CA VAL A 104 11.24 -20.73 4.30
C VAL A 104 11.41 -20.62 5.81
#